data_AF-A0A3P7DY29-F1
#
_entry.id   AF-A0A3P7DY29-F1
#
_cell.length_a   1.000
_cell.length_b   1.000
_cell.length_c   1.000
_cell.angle_alpha   90.00
_cell.angle_beta   90.00
_cell.angle_gamma   90.00
#
_symmetry.space_group_name_H-M   'P 1'
#
loop_
_entity.id
_entity.type
_entity.pdbx_description
1 polymer ?
#
loop_
_entity_poly.entity_id
_entity_poly.type
_entity_poly.pdbx_seq_one_letter_code
_entity_poly.pdbx_strand_id
1 'polypeptide(L)'
;MESDIVGDTSGDFKELLLALLNNRRDRSYNVNYLKAREAAKRMFGNKEKKEKPDKETFKTVLSQDNFRQIQKLFSEYQSMTGEPLTAAVERVFSGDAKIAYLALIDSIQNKPRFFAKQLYDAMKGLGTADHHLIRIVVSRSEIDLALIREEFEGMYKKPLIDWIKSECSGPYRDALIVIIKGN
;
A
#
# COMPACT_ATOMS: atom_id res chain seq x y z
N MET A 1 -16.56 13.90 -2.54
CA MET A 1 -15.57 12.83 -2.26
C MET A 1 -16.23 11.57 -1.71
N GLU A 2 -16.88 11.59 -0.53
CA GLU A 2 -17.57 10.39 -0.03
C GLU A 2 -18.70 9.93 -0.98
N SER A 3 -19.52 10.88 -1.46
CA SER A 3 -20.55 10.64 -2.49
C SER A 3 -19.98 9.96 -3.74
N ASP A 4 -18.81 10.41 -4.18
CA ASP A 4 -18.20 9.99 -5.44
C ASP A 4 -17.64 8.56 -5.28
N ILE A 5 -17.00 8.27 -4.13
CA ILE A 5 -16.59 6.91 -3.78
C ILE A 5 -17.78 5.96 -3.73
N VAL A 6 -18.88 6.39 -3.10
CA VAL A 6 -20.10 5.57 -3.00
C VAL A 6 -20.73 5.32 -4.37
N GLY A 7 -20.69 6.29 -5.27
CA GLY A 7 -21.22 6.19 -6.63
C GLY A 7 -20.37 5.32 -7.56
N ASP A 8 -19.04 5.43 -7.46
CA ASP A 8 -18.11 4.80 -8.42
C ASP A 8 -17.55 3.46 -7.95
N THR A 9 -17.80 3.06 -6.70
CA THR A 9 -17.24 1.82 -6.12
C THR A 9 -18.28 0.98 -5.40
N SER A 10 -18.00 -0.31 -5.21
CA SER A 10 -18.91 -1.25 -4.54
C SER A 10 -18.19 -2.27 -3.66
N GLY A 11 -18.97 -3.00 -2.86
CA GLY A 11 -18.50 -4.11 -2.03
C GLY A 11 -17.39 -3.74 -1.04
N ASP A 12 -16.51 -4.71 -0.78
CA ASP A 12 -15.38 -4.56 0.16
C ASP A 12 -14.42 -3.43 -0.22
N PHE A 13 -14.33 -3.09 -1.52
CA PHE A 13 -13.48 -1.99 -1.99
C PHE A 13 -14.00 -0.64 -1.51
N LYS A 14 -15.30 -0.37 -1.74
CA LYS A 14 -15.98 0.82 -1.22
C LYS A 14 -15.80 0.94 0.29
N GLU A 15 -16.08 -0.15 1.01
CA GLU A 15 -15.99 -0.18 2.48
C GLU A 15 -14.60 0.20 2.98
N LEU A 16 -13.54 -0.33 2.34
CA LEU A 16 -12.16 0.03 2.69
C LEU A 16 -11.86 1.51 2.40
N LEU A 17 -12.26 2.03 1.23
CA LEU A 17 -12.03 3.43 0.87
C LEU A 17 -12.73 4.39 1.83
N LEU A 18 -13.98 4.11 2.21
CA LEU A 18 -14.72 4.90 3.19
C LEU A 18 -14.06 4.84 4.57
N ALA A 19 -13.57 3.67 4.99
CA ALA A 19 -12.86 3.53 6.26
C ALA A 19 -11.55 4.34 6.29
N LEU A 20 -10.81 4.36 5.19
CA LEU A 20 -9.60 5.18 5.05
C LEU A 20 -9.92 6.68 5.00
N LEU A 21 -11.01 7.07 4.33
CA LEU A 21 -11.41 8.46 4.18
C LEU A 21 -11.81 9.10 5.52
N ASN A 22 -12.44 8.34 6.41
CA ASN A 22 -12.86 8.81 7.73
C ASN A 22 -11.68 9.20 8.66
N ASN A 23 -10.42 8.95 8.25
CA ASN A 23 -9.20 9.37 8.93
C ASN A 23 -9.15 9.06 10.44
N ARG A 24 -9.70 7.91 10.83
CA ARG A 24 -9.76 7.45 12.23
C ARG A 24 -8.52 6.65 12.65
N ARG A 25 -7.39 6.81 11.94
CA ARG A 25 -6.16 6.11 12.30
C ARG A 25 -5.64 6.59 13.64
N ASP A 26 -5.44 5.67 14.57
CA ASP A 26 -4.75 5.88 15.83
C ASP A 26 -3.35 6.47 15.57
N ARG A 27 -3.10 7.65 16.14
CA ARG A 27 -1.85 8.40 16.02
C ARG A 27 -0.86 8.09 17.14
N SER A 28 -1.26 7.25 18.10
CA SER A 28 -0.36 6.78 19.15
C SER A 28 0.69 5.82 18.59
N TYR A 29 1.66 5.48 19.45
CA TYR A 29 2.66 4.46 19.17
C TYR A 29 2.44 3.21 20.03
N ASN A 30 1.27 3.09 20.64
CA ASN A 30 0.96 2.03 21.60
C ASN A 30 0.73 0.70 20.89
N VAL A 31 1.28 -0.37 21.46
CA VAL A 31 1.12 -1.73 20.92
C VAL A 31 0.43 -2.60 21.98
N ASN A 32 -0.75 -3.10 21.64
CA ASN A 32 -1.44 -4.11 22.41
C ASN A 32 -1.24 -5.48 21.76
N TYR A 33 -0.37 -6.27 22.37
CA TYR A 33 0.03 -7.61 21.92
C TYR A 33 -1.16 -8.58 21.88
N LEU A 34 -2.05 -8.52 22.88
CA LEU A 34 -3.24 -9.37 22.92
C LEU A 34 -4.20 -9.03 21.78
N LYS A 35 -4.49 -7.74 21.58
CA LYS A 35 -5.33 -7.25 20.48
C LYS A 35 -4.78 -7.68 19.12
N ALA A 36 -3.46 -7.59 18.92
CA ALA A 36 -2.81 -8.02 17.67
C ALA A 36 -2.99 -9.52 17.42
N ARG A 37 -2.80 -10.35 18.45
CA ARG A 37 -2.97 -11.80 18.38
C ARG A 37 -4.43 -12.21 18.15
N GLU A 38 -5.38 -11.52 18.79
CA GLU A 38 -6.81 -11.74 18.59
C GLU A 38 -7.25 -11.34 17.17
N ALA A 39 -6.78 -10.20 16.67
CA ALA A 39 -7.02 -9.79 15.29
C ALA A 39 -6.45 -10.82 14.30
N ALA A 40 -5.22 -11.31 14.52
CA ALA A 40 -4.63 -12.35 13.68
C ALA A 40 -5.50 -13.62 13.65
N LYS A 41 -5.99 -14.09 14.81
CA LYS A 41 -6.91 -15.23 14.92
C LYS A 41 -8.20 -15.01 14.14
N ARG A 42 -8.85 -13.86 14.30
CA ARG A 42 -10.09 -13.51 13.59
C ARG A 42 -9.87 -13.42 12.07
N MET A 43 -8.74 -12.87 11.64
CA MET A 43 -8.36 -12.79 10.23
C MET A 43 -8.05 -14.16 9.62
N PHE A 44 -7.53 -15.11 10.40
CA PHE A 44 -7.28 -16.46 9.93
C PHE A 44 -8.56 -17.31 9.85
N GLY A 45 -9.48 -17.12 10.80
CA GLY A 45 -10.64 -17.98 10.98
C GLY A 45 -10.25 -19.35 11.56
N ASN A 46 -11.19 -20.29 11.53
CA ASN A 46 -10.99 -21.67 11.98
C ASN A 46 -11.86 -22.62 11.14
N LYS A 47 -11.21 -23.43 10.28
CA LYS A 47 -11.92 -24.36 9.38
C LYS A 47 -12.70 -25.44 10.13
N GLU A 48 -12.14 -26.00 11.21
CA GLU A 48 -12.78 -27.04 12.01
C GLU A 48 -14.06 -26.52 12.67
N LYS A 49 -14.04 -25.25 13.10
CA LYS A 49 -15.20 -24.56 13.68
C LYS A 49 -16.11 -23.88 12.66
N LYS A 50 -15.80 -23.99 11.36
CA LYS A 50 -16.48 -23.27 10.26
C LYS A 50 -16.48 -21.74 10.45
N GLU A 51 -15.52 -21.20 11.17
CA GLU A 51 -15.32 -19.77 11.34
C GLU A 51 -14.56 -19.24 10.11
N LYS A 52 -15.23 -18.40 9.31
CA LYS A 52 -14.59 -17.75 8.16
C LYS A 52 -13.66 -16.63 8.63
N PRO A 53 -12.61 -16.31 7.85
CA PRO A 53 -11.86 -15.06 8.01
C PRO A 53 -12.76 -13.84 8.14
N ASP A 54 -12.57 -13.06 9.19
CA ASP A 54 -13.39 -11.90 9.50
C ASP A 54 -12.96 -10.66 8.72
N LYS A 55 -13.67 -10.38 7.62
CA LYS A 55 -13.44 -9.20 6.75
C LYS A 55 -13.53 -7.87 7.48
N GLU A 56 -14.38 -7.73 8.51
CA GLU A 56 -14.49 -6.48 9.26
C GLU A 56 -13.24 -6.22 10.09
N THR A 57 -12.61 -7.27 10.61
CA THR A 57 -11.31 -7.16 11.29
C THR A 57 -10.21 -6.69 10.33
N PHE A 58 -10.19 -7.14 9.08
CA PHE A 58 -9.26 -6.61 8.06
C PHE A 58 -9.46 -5.10 7.85
N LYS A 59 -10.70 -4.68 7.61
CA LYS A 59 -11.06 -3.28 7.37
C LYS A 59 -10.67 -2.39 8.54
N THR A 60 -11.12 -2.73 9.74
CA THR A 60 -10.95 -1.91 10.94
C THR A 60 -9.48 -1.81 11.34
N VAL A 61 -8.77 -2.94 11.44
CA VAL A 61 -7.37 -2.91 11.89
C VAL A 61 -6.47 -2.21 10.87
N LEU A 62 -6.59 -2.53 9.58
CA LEU A 62 -5.69 -1.94 8.58
C LEU A 62 -5.96 -0.45 8.33
N SER A 63 -7.20 0.03 8.50
CA SER A 63 -7.53 1.45 8.33
C SER A 63 -7.38 2.28 9.61
N GLN A 64 -7.59 1.71 10.80
CA GLN A 64 -7.70 2.47 12.05
C GLN A 64 -6.57 2.23 13.05
N ASP A 65 -5.90 1.08 13.07
CA ASP A 65 -4.82 0.88 14.05
C ASP A 65 -3.57 1.68 13.66
N ASN A 66 -2.76 2.05 14.66
CA ASN A 66 -1.48 2.71 14.40
C ASN A 66 -0.51 1.74 13.70
N PHE A 67 0.50 2.28 13.03
CA PHE A 67 1.40 1.47 12.21
C PHE A 67 2.17 0.42 13.01
N ARG A 68 2.53 0.69 14.28
CA ARG A 68 3.24 -0.30 15.12
C ARG A 68 2.33 -1.45 15.53
N GLN A 69 1.07 -1.16 15.84
CA GLN A 69 0.06 -2.18 16.12
C GLN A 69 -0.19 -3.08 14.91
N ILE A 70 -0.25 -2.51 13.70
CA ILE A 70 -0.41 -3.27 12.46
C ILE A 70 0.84 -4.13 12.15
N GLN A 71 2.04 -3.60 12.36
CA GLN A 71 3.27 -4.40 12.26
C GLN A 71 3.26 -5.59 13.24
N LYS A 72 2.76 -5.36 14.46
CA LYS A 72 2.61 -6.44 15.43
C LYS A 72 1.59 -7.49 14.96
N LEU A 73 0.45 -7.08 14.41
CA LEU A 73 -0.51 -7.98 13.75
C LEU A 73 0.18 -8.84 12.68
N PHE A 74 1.02 -8.25 11.81
CA PHE A 74 1.73 -9.02 10.78
C PHE A 74 2.60 -10.12 11.40
N SER A 75 3.36 -9.80 12.45
CA SER A 75 4.20 -10.77 13.16
C SER A 75 3.38 -11.90 13.82
N GLU A 76 2.24 -11.56 14.45
CA GLU A 76 1.37 -12.54 15.11
C GLU A 76 0.70 -13.46 14.07
N TYR A 77 0.21 -12.89 12.96
CA TYR A 77 -0.39 -13.67 11.88
C TYR A 77 0.61 -14.65 11.27
N GLN A 78 1.84 -14.19 10.98
CA GLN A 78 2.87 -15.05 10.42
C GLN A 78 3.33 -16.13 11.41
N SER A 79 3.52 -15.78 12.69
CA SER A 79 3.88 -16.76 13.71
C SER A 79 2.80 -17.83 13.91
N MET A 80 1.53 -17.48 13.75
CA MET A 80 0.42 -18.41 13.97
C MET A 80 0.15 -19.32 12.77
N THR A 81 0.32 -18.79 11.55
CA THR A 81 -0.12 -19.47 10.31
C THR A 81 1.03 -20.00 9.46
N GLY A 82 2.25 -19.52 9.67
CA GLY A 82 3.40 -19.75 8.79
C GLY A 82 3.39 -18.92 7.51
N GLU A 83 2.33 -18.13 7.27
CA GLU A 83 2.15 -17.35 6.04
C GLU A 83 2.04 -15.84 6.35
N PRO A 84 2.46 -14.96 5.44
CA PRO A 84 2.23 -13.52 5.60
C PRO A 84 0.73 -13.19 5.51
N LEU A 85 0.32 -12.07 6.12
CA LEU A 85 -1.08 -11.61 6.06
C LEU A 85 -1.57 -11.38 4.61
N THR A 86 -0.66 -11.07 3.68
CA THR A 86 -0.99 -10.93 2.25
C THR A 86 -1.59 -12.20 1.66
N ALA A 87 -1.15 -13.40 2.08
CA ALA A 87 -1.75 -14.66 1.64
C ALA A 87 -3.21 -14.81 2.12
N ALA A 88 -3.52 -14.26 3.30
CA ALA A 88 -4.90 -14.18 3.79
C ALA A 88 -5.76 -13.27 2.90
N VAL A 89 -5.23 -12.09 2.56
CA VAL A 89 -5.92 -11.13 1.70
C VAL A 89 -6.24 -11.75 0.34
N GLU A 90 -5.30 -12.49 -0.26
CA GLU A 90 -5.50 -13.16 -1.55
C GLU A 90 -6.61 -14.22 -1.53
N ARG A 91 -6.82 -14.88 -0.38
CA ARG A 91 -7.90 -15.87 -0.21
C ARG A 91 -9.26 -15.24 0.09
N VAL A 92 -9.27 -14.11 0.80
CA VAL A 92 -10.49 -13.52 1.38
C VAL A 92 -11.14 -12.49 0.46
N PHE A 93 -10.33 -11.75 -0.28
CA PHE A 93 -10.78 -10.66 -1.13
C PHE A 93 -10.48 -10.95 -2.60
N SER A 94 -11.28 -10.37 -3.48
CA SER A 94 -11.15 -10.46 -4.94
C SER A 94 -11.24 -9.08 -5.56
N GLY A 95 -10.92 -8.98 -6.86
CA GLY A 95 -11.00 -7.73 -7.63
C GLY A 95 -10.23 -6.58 -6.98
N ASP A 96 -10.82 -5.38 -7.06
CA ASP A 96 -10.21 -4.14 -6.56
C ASP A 96 -10.03 -4.13 -5.04
N ALA A 97 -10.88 -4.82 -4.29
CA ALA A 97 -10.72 -4.93 -2.85
C ALA A 97 -9.40 -5.64 -2.51
N LYS A 98 -9.07 -6.74 -3.20
CA LYS A 98 -7.80 -7.44 -3.02
C LYS A 98 -6.62 -6.52 -3.32
N ILE A 99 -6.66 -5.82 -4.46
CA ILE A 99 -5.60 -4.89 -4.88
C ILE A 99 -5.41 -3.80 -3.82
N ALA A 100 -6.51 -3.21 -3.33
CA ALA A 100 -6.47 -2.14 -2.35
C ALA A 100 -5.90 -2.59 -1.00
N TYR A 101 -6.31 -3.76 -0.49
CA TYR A 101 -5.74 -4.31 0.75
C TYR A 101 -4.26 -4.63 0.62
N LEU A 102 -3.83 -5.22 -0.51
CA LEU A 102 -2.41 -5.50 -0.76
C LEU A 102 -1.59 -4.21 -0.86
N ALA A 103 -2.09 -3.21 -1.58
CA ALA A 103 -1.46 -1.89 -1.69
C ALA A 103 -1.34 -1.21 -0.31
N LEU A 104 -2.40 -1.28 0.51
CA LEU A 104 -2.38 -0.74 1.86
C LEU A 104 -1.32 -1.43 2.73
N ILE A 105 -1.25 -2.77 2.70
CA ILE A 105 -0.23 -3.53 3.43
C ILE A 105 1.18 -3.15 2.98
N ASP A 106 1.46 -3.10 1.66
CA ASP A 106 2.79 -2.76 1.16
C ASP A 106 3.18 -1.33 1.56
N SER A 107 2.23 -0.38 1.47
CA SER A 107 2.45 1.01 1.89
C SER A 107 2.71 1.17 3.39
N ILE A 108 2.13 0.31 4.23
CA ILE A 108 2.36 0.29 5.68
C ILE A 108 3.73 -0.32 6.00
N GLN A 109 4.13 -1.37 5.27
CA GLN A 109 5.40 -2.05 5.49
C GLN A 109 6.60 -1.20 5.08
N ASN A 110 6.56 -0.64 3.87
CA ASN A 110 7.61 0.24 3.38
C ASN A 110 7.03 1.18 2.31
N LYS A 111 6.70 2.39 2.72
CA LYS A 111 6.06 3.41 1.86
C LYS A 111 6.96 3.86 0.71
N PRO A 112 8.26 4.17 0.91
CA PRO A 112 9.16 4.44 -0.20
C PRO A 112 9.23 3.32 -1.23
N ARG A 113 9.35 2.06 -0.78
CA ARG A 113 9.34 0.88 -1.64
C ARG A 113 8.04 0.71 -2.41
N PHE A 114 6.90 0.95 -1.77
CA PHE A 114 5.60 0.94 -2.44
C PHE A 114 5.58 1.93 -3.61
N PHE A 115 5.96 3.19 -3.38
CA PHE A 115 6.00 4.18 -4.47
C PHE A 115 7.06 3.86 -5.53
N ALA A 116 8.20 3.28 -5.17
CA ALA A 116 9.20 2.81 -6.13
C ALA A 116 8.61 1.76 -7.09
N LYS A 117 7.83 0.80 -6.58
CA LYS A 117 7.09 -0.16 -7.42
C LYS A 117 6.08 0.53 -8.32
N GLN A 118 5.32 1.48 -7.79
CA GLN A 118 4.32 2.22 -8.57
C GLN A 118 4.97 3.06 -9.69
N LEU A 119 6.16 3.63 -9.45
CA LEU A 119 6.93 4.33 -10.48
C LEU A 119 7.40 3.37 -11.57
N TYR A 120 7.91 2.20 -11.19
CA TYR A 120 8.32 1.19 -12.16
C TYR A 120 7.13 0.71 -12.98
N ASP A 121 6.00 0.44 -12.35
CA ASP A 121 4.76 0.02 -13.03
C ASP A 121 4.22 1.10 -13.98
N ALA A 122 4.48 2.39 -13.70
CA ALA A 122 4.12 3.48 -14.60
C ALA A 122 5.04 3.60 -15.83
N MET A 123 6.24 3.02 -15.79
CA MET A 123 7.27 3.16 -16.82
C MET A 123 7.59 1.85 -17.54
N LYS A 124 7.20 0.70 -16.98
CA LYS A 124 7.50 -0.61 -17.58
C LYS A 124 6.61 -0.85 -18.80
N GLY A 125 7.21 -1.37 -19.87
CA GLY A 125 6.49 -1.83 -21.06
C GLY A 125 6.44 -0.79 -22.17
N LEU A 126 5.43 -0.88 -23.05
CA LEU A 126 5.27 0.04 -24.16
C LEU A 126 4.52 1.29 -23.70
N GLY A 127 5.22 2.42 -23.74
CA GLY A 127 4.69 3.72 -23.32
C GLY A 127 4.84 3.98 -21.83
N THR A 128 4.29 5.09 -21.36
CA THR A 128 4.34 5.52 -19.96
C THR A 128 2.95 5.90 -19.48
N ALA A 129 2.59 5.48 -18.27
CA ALA A 129 1.40 5.97 -17.59
C ALA A 129 1.69 7.36 -16.99
N ASP A 130 1.80 8.38 -17.85
CA ASP A 130 2.30 9.72 -17.49
C ASP A 130 1.57 10.33 -16.28
N HIS A 131 0.25 10.18 -16.20
CA HIS A 131 -0.53 10.66 -15.07
C HIS A 131 -0.09 10.04 -13.73
N HIS A 132 0.32 8.78 -13.72
CA HIS A 132 0.79 8.09 -12.52
C HIS A 132 2.21 8.53 -12.17
N LEU A 133 3.08 8.62 -13.17
CA LEU A 133 4.46 9.09 -13.01
C LEU A 133 4.49 10.50 -12.42
N ILE A 134 3.78 11.45 -13.06
CA ILE A 134 3.69 12.84 -12.60
C ILE A 134 3.12 12.91 -11.18
N ARG A 135 2.01 12.21 -10.93
CA ARG A 135 1.35 12.23 -9.61
C ARG A 135 2.29 11.78 -8.51
N ILE A 136 3.06 10.71 -8.72
CA ILE A 136 3.98 10.21 -7.69
C ILE A 136 5.18 11.16 -7.54
N VAL A 137 5.83 11.54 -8.64
CA VAL A 137 7.02 12.42 -8.58
C VAL A 137 6.69 13.74 -7.88
N VAL A 138 5.56 14.37 -8.22
CA VAL A 138 5.15 15.65 -7.63
C VAL A 138 4.65 15.47 -6.20
N SER A 139 3.78 14.50 -5.91
CA SER A 139 3.21 14.36 -4.55
C SER A 139 4.21 13.87 -3.50
N ARG A 140 5.35 13.31 -3.92
CA ARG A 140 6.37 12.76 -3.01
C ARG A 140 7.65 13.60 -2.95
N SER A 141 7.81 14.60 -3.82
CA SER A 141 9.06 15.38 -3.97
C SER A 141 9.58 15.97 -2.67
N GLU A 142 8.68 16.52 -1.85
CA GLU A 142 9.00 17.18 -0.58
C GLU A 142 8.77 16.29 0.65
N ILE A 143 8.57 14.97 0.45
CA ILE A 143 8.23 14.04 1.54
C ILE A 143 9.29 12.97 1.70
N ASP A 144 9.48 12.14 0.68
CA ASP A 144 10.36 10.96 0.75
C ASP A 144 10.93 10.55 -0.61
N LEU A 145 10.95 11.44 -1.61
CA LEU A 145 11.44 11.11 -2.95
C LEU A 145 12.90 10.64 -2.97
N ALA A 146 13.75 11.14 -2.07
CA ALA A 146 15.12 10.63 -1.91
C ALA A 146 15.14 9.14 -1.52
N LEU A 147 14.34 8.74 -0.53
CA LEU A 147 14.23 7.33 -0.11
C LEU A 147 13.58 6.47 -1.19
N ILE A 148 12.59 7.01 -1.92
CA ILE A 148 11.96 6.32 -3.06
C ILE A 148 13.01 6.02 -4.14
N ARG A 149 13.91 6.96 -4.44
CA ARG A 149 15.00 6.74 -5.41
C ARG A 149 15.94 5.64 -4.97
N GLU A 150 16.33 5.62 -3.70
CA GLU A 150 17.22 4.59 -3.14
C GLU A 150 16.57 3.20 -3.22
N GLU A 151 15.31 3.07 -2.81
CA GLU A 151 14.53 1.82 -2.95
C GLU A 151 14.40 1.41 -4.41
N PHE A 152 14.09 2.34 -5.31
CA PHE A 152 13.95 2.08 -6.73
C PHE A 152 15.24 1.52 -7.34
N GLU A 153 16.37 2.18 -7.09
CA GLU A 153 17.67 1.73 -7.59
C GLU A 153 18.07 0.39 -6.97
N GLY A 154 17.81 0.20 -5.68
CA GLY A 154 18.01 -1.07 -4.98
C GLY A 154 17.23 -2.22 -5.60
N MET A 155 15.97 -1.98 -5.99
CA MET A 155 15.07 -2.98 -6.56
C MET A 155 15.36 -3.28 -8.03
N TYR A 156 15.58 -2.25 -8.85
CA TYR A 156 15.63 -2.37 -10.31
C TYR A 156 17.04 -2.24 -10.91
N LYS A 157 18.06 -2.07 -10.06
CA LYS A 157 19.48 -2.02 -10.42
C LYS A 157 19.82 -0.96 -11.47
N LYS A 158 18.96 0.05 -11.60
CA LYS A 158 19.11 1.20 -12.49
C LYS A 158 18.51 2.42 -11.79
N PRO A 159 19.21 3.57 -11.78
CA PRO A 159 18.69 4.79 -11.16
C PRO A 159 17.34 5.22 -11.76
N LEU A 160 16.44 5.74 -10.91
CA LEU A 160 15.13 6.25 -11.35
C LEU A 160 15.26 7.30 -12.47
N ILE A 161 16.26 8.18 -12.38
CA ILE A 161 16.54 9.20 -13.39
C ILE A 161 16.83 8.57 -14.76
N ASP A 162 17.54 7.44 -14.79
CA ASP A 162 17.90 6.80 -16.06
C ASP A 162 16.75 6.00 -16.67
N TRP A 163 15.76 5.60 -15.87
CA TRP A 163 14.46 5.14 -16.37
C TRP A 163 13.68 6.28 -17.02
N ILE A 164 13.59 7.42 -16.35
CA ILE A 164 12.87 8.58 -16.91
C ILE A 164 13.53 9.11 -18.17
N LYS A 165 14.86 9.04 -18.28
CA LYS A 165 15.56 9.38 -19.53
C LYS A 165 15.23 8.44 -20.70
N SER A 166 14.93 7.17 -20.43
CA SER A 166 14.57 6.22 -21.49
C SER A 166 13.11 6.31 -21.89
N GLU A 167 12.22 6.59 -20.93
CA GLU A 167 10.78 6.58 -21.17
C GLU A 167 10.18 7.95 -21.54
N CYS A 168 10.81 9.04 -21.10
CA CYS A 168 10.32 10.40 -21.32
C CYS A 168 11.26 11.20 -22.22
N SER A 169 10.71 12.19 -22.92
CA SER A 169 11.50 13.06 -23.80
C SER A 169 11.17 14.54 -23.63
N GLY A 170 12.07 15.40 -24.13
CA GLY A 170 11.88 16.84 -24.19
C GLY A 170 11.76 17.53 -22.82
N PRO A 171 11.10 18.71 -22.78
CA PRO A 171 10.95 19.51 -21.56
C PRO A 171 10.24 18.75 -20.42
N TYR A 172 9.35 17.82 -20.76
CA TYR A 172 8.67 16.97 -19.79
C TYR A 172 9.66 16.10 -19.00
N ARG A 173 10.56 15.39 -19.69
CA ARG A 173 11.64 14.63 -19.05
C ARG A 173 12.50 15.53 -18.16
N ASP A 174 12.89 16.68 -18.68
CA ASP A 174 13.81 17.57 -17.98
C ASP A 174 13.18 18.12 -16.69
N ALA A 175 11.89 18.47 -16.72
CA ALA A 175 11.14 18.84 -15.53
C ALA A 175 11.08 17.72 -14.48
N LEU A 176 10.77 16.48 -14.89
CA LEU A 176 10.77 15.33 -13.97
C LEU A 176 12.14 15.10 -13.33
N ILE A 177 13.21 15.21 -14.11
CA ILE A 177 14.58 15.03 -13.62
C ILE A 177 14.93 16.11 -12.59
N VAL A 178 14.54 17.37 -12.82
CA VAL A 178 14.78 18.46 -11.85
C VAL A 178 14.10 18.15 -10.52
N ILE A 179 12.82 17.77 -10.54
CA ILE A 179 12.08 17.44 -9.32
C ILE A 179 12.74 16.27 -8.57
N ILE A 180 13.20 15.25 -9.30
CA ILE A 180 13.81 14.04 -8.70
C ILE A 180 15.20 14.30 -8.14
N LYS A 181 15.98 15.18 -8.77
CA LYS A 181 17.28 15.58 -8.24
C LYS A 181 17.13 16.33 -6.92
N GLY A 182 16.09 17.15 -6.78
CA GLY A 182 15.93 18.07 -5.67
C GLY A 182 16.90 19.25 -5.77
N ASN A 183 16.80 20.15 -4.80
CA ASN A 183 17.63 21.35 -4.68
C ASN A 183 18.81 21.10 -3.73
#